data_AF-A0A8T6WVT7-F1
#
_entry.id   AF-A0A8T6WVT7-F1
#
_cell.length_a   1.000
_cell.length_b   1.000
_cell.length_c   1.000
_cell.angle_alpha   90.00
_cell.angle_beta   90.00
_cell.angle_gamma   90.00
#
_symmetry.space_group_name_H-M   'P 1'
#
loop_
_entity.id
_entity.type
_entity.pdbx_description
1 polymer ?
#
loop_
_entity_poly.entity_id
_entity_poly.type
_entity_poly.pdbx_seq_one_letter_code
_entity_poly.pdbx_strand_id
1 'polypeptide(L)' 'MTEEELKDLSYARHTADLILSYGKKAIIALEVRGIGPETAFRILGRMHQKEDDLYTDLLKAKIQYLRTRQYWKTEED' A
#
# COMPACT_ATOMS: atom_id res chain seq x y z
N MET A 1 17.70 -7.39 -17.68
CA MET A 1 16.65 -7.49 -16.66
C MET A 1 15.35 -7.82 -17.35
N THR A 2 14.59 -8.78 -16.83
CA THR A 2 13.24 -9.10 -17.30
C THR A 2 12.25 -8.01 -16.86
N GLU A 3 11.07 -7.97 -17.47
CA GLU A 3 10.00 -7.05 -17.06
C GLU A 3 9.55 -7.29 -15.61
N GLU A 4 9.51 -8.56 -15.19
CA GLU A 4 9.24 -8.97 -13.82
C GLU A 4 10.30 -8.45 -12.85
N GLU A 5 11.59 -8.61 -13.16
CA GLU A 5 12.69 -8.10 -12.33
C GLU A 5 12.65 -6.57 -12.19
N LEU A 6 12.25 -5.85 -13.24
CA LEU A 6 12.08 -4.40 -13.19
C LEU A 6 10.92 -3.99 -12.27
N LYS A 7 9.81 -4.73 -12.32
CA LYS A 7 8.64 -4.51 -11.47
C LYS A 7 8.98 -4.74 -10.01
N ASP A 8 9.67 -5.84 -9.69
CA ASP A 8 10.07 -6.16 -8.33
C ASP A 8 11.08 -5.15 -7.77
N LEU A 9 12.05 -4.72 -8.59
CA LEU A 9 13.00 -3.68 -8.20
C LEU A 9 12.28 -2.36 -7.91
N SER A 10 11.33 -1.96 -8.75
CA SER A 10 10.52 -0.76 -8.55
C SER A 10 9.69 -0.85 -7.27
N TYR A 11 9.04 -2.00 -7.03
CA TYR A 11 8.26 -2.25 -5.83
C TYR A 11 9.11 -2.14 -4.56
N ALA A 12 10.28 -2.80 -4.55
CA ALA A 12 11.21 -2.76 -3.42
C ALA A 12 11.71 -1.34 -3.14
N ARG A 13 12.05 -0.59 -4.19
CA ARG A 13 12.48 0.80 -4.08
C ARG A 13 11.39 1.69 -3.48
N HIS A 14 10.17 1.65 -4.01
CA HIS A 14 9.07 2.45 -3.47
C HIS A 14 8.74 2.09 -2.01
N THR A 15 8.88 0.81 -1.65
CA THR A 15 8.74 0.37 -0.26
C THR A 15 9.81 0.99 0.64
N ALA A 16 11.07 0.98 0.20
CA ALA A 16 12.17 1.58 0.95
C ALA A 16 12.00 3.10 1.11
N ASP A 17 11.61 3.80 0.04
CA ASP A 17 11.39 5.25 0.04
C ASP A 17 10.25 5.64 1.01
N LEU A 18 9.20 4.83 1.09
CA LEU A 18 8.11 5.00 2.05
C LEU A 18 8.58 4.83 3.49
N ILE A 19 9.34 3.77 3.78
CA ILE A 19 9.86 3.51 5.13
C ILE A 19 10.82 4.63 5.53
N LEU A 20 11.68 5.09 4.62
CA LEU A 20 12.59 6.20 4.86
C LEU A 20 11.84 7.50 5.19
N SER A 21 10.71 7.75 4.51
CA SER A 21 9.95 9.00 4.64
C SER A 21 8.96 9.02 5.80
N TYR A 22 8.30 7.89 6.08
CA TYR A 22 7.18 7.80 7.04
C TYR A 22 7.48 6.88 8.24
N GLY A 23 8.61 6.18 8.25
CA GLY A 23 9.05 5.31 9.34
C GLY A 23 8.02 4.26 9.72
N LYS A 24 7.70 4.18 11.03
CA LYS A 24 6.74 3.21 11.58
C LYS A 24 5.37 3.26 10.89
N LYS A 25 4.91 4.42 10.45
CA LYS A 25 3.60 4.56 9.78
C LYS A 25 3.58 3.86 8.42
N ALA A 26 4.70 3.84 7.69
CA ALA A 26 4.80 3.07 6.45
C ALA A 26 4.72 1.57 6.70
N ILE A 27 5.40 1.06 7.73
CA ILE A 27 5.33 -0.35 8.11
C ILE A 27 3.88 -0.72 8.43
N ILE A 28 3.22 0.06 9.29
CA ILE A 28 1.80 -0.15 9.62
C ILE A 28 0.92 -0.18 8.37
N ALA A 29 1.13 0.75 7.42
CA ALA A 29 0.32 0.82 6.21
C ALA A 29 0.52 -0.39 5.30
N LEU A 30 1.77 -0.86 5.14
CA LEU A 30 2.13 -1.98 4.26
C LEU A 30 1.68 -3.34 4.82
N GLU A 31 1.55 -3.48 6.14
CA GLU A 31 1.00 -4.69 6.78
C GLU A 31 -0.52 -4.86 6.53
N VAL A 32 -1.20 -3.81 6.06
CA VAL A 32 -2.63 -3.89 5.77
C VAL A 32 -2.86 -4.62 4.46
N ARG A 33 -3.58 -5.76 4.52
CA ARG A 33 -3.93 -6.58 3.35
C ARG A 33 -4.49 -5.73 2.20
N GLY A 34 -3.84 -5.80 1.05
CA GLY A 34 -4.25 -5.09 -0.16
C GLY A 34 -3.69 -3.68 -0.30
N ILE A 35 -2.86 -3.23 0.63
CA ILE A 35 -2.16 -1.95 0.55
C ILE A 35 -0.72 -2.19 0.13
N GLY A 36 -0.41 -1.94 -1.14
CA GLY A 36 0.96 -1.86 -1.65
C GLY A 36 1.55 -0.44 -1.55
N PRO A 37 2.82 -0.25 -1.96
CA PRO A 37 3.55 1.01 -1.85
C PRO A 37 2.80 2.21 -2.44
N GLU A 38 2.22 2.09 -3.63
CA GLU A 38 1.47 3.20 -4.24
C GLU A 38 0.25 3.63 -3.40
N THR A 39 -0.48 2.66 -2.83
CA THR A 39 -1.64 2.95 -2.00
C THR A 39 -1.22 3.50 -0.64
N ALA A 40 -0.17 2.95 -0.04
CA ALA A 40 0.42 3.45 1.18
C ALA A 40 0.88 4.91 1.01
N PHE A 41 1.59 5.23 -0.08
CA PHE A 41 2.03 6.58 -0.40
C PHE A 41 0.87 7.57 -0.45
N ARG A 42 -0.22 7.21 -1.17
CA ARG A 42 -1.41 8.07 -1.25
C ARG A 42 -2.10 8.27 0.09
N ILE A 43 -2.12 7.26 0.96
CA ILE A 43 -2.74 7.38 2.28
C ILE A 43 -1.86 8.22 3.20
N LEU A 44 -0.58 7.89 3.31
CA LEU A 44 0.39 8.55 4.19
C LEU A 44 0.69 10.01 3.79
N GLY A 45 0.52 10.35 2.52
CA GLY A 45 0.63 11.73 2.03
C GLY A 45 -0.55 12.65 2.40
N ARG A 46 -1.61 12.13 3.01
CA ARG A 46 -2.75 12.94 3.48
C ARG A 46 -2.43 13.61 4.81
N MET A 47 -3.15 14.69 5.10
CA MET A 47 -3.11 15.32 6.42
C MET A 47 -3.96 14.51 7.40
N HIS A 48 -3.32 13.88 8.38
CA HIS A 48 -3.98 13.22 9.52
C HIS A 48 -3.76 14.06 10.77
N GLN A 49 -4.83 14.55 11.41
CA GLN A 49 -4.71 15.33 12.63
C GLN A 49 -4.45 14.42 13.84
N LYS A 50 -5.01 13.22 13.81
CA LYS A 50 -4.82 12.18 14.82
C LYS A 50 -4.40 10.86 14.18
N GLU A 51 -3.81 9.99 14.99
CA GLU A 51 -3.44 8.65 14.54
C GLU A 51 -4.65 7.82 14.08
N ASP A 52 -5.79 8.00 14.74
CA ASP A 52 -7.06 7.34 14.39
C ASP A 52 -7.54 7.68 12.97
N ASP A 53 -7.23 8.88 12.46
CA ASP A 53 -7.59 9.28 11.10
C ASP A 53 -6.82 8.44 10.07
N LEU A 54 -5.52 8.18 10.35
CA LEU A 54 -4.69 7.31 9.53
C LEU A 54 -5.24 5.88 9.54
N TYR A 55 -5.53 5.33 10.72
CA TYR A 55 -6.09 3.96 10.82
C TYR A 55 -7.45 3.84 10.13
N THR A 56 -8.29 4.88 10.21
CA THR A 56 -9.58 4.94 9.52
C THR A 56 -9.39 4.88 7.99
N ASP A 57 -8.43 5.63 7.46
CA ASP A 57 -8.13 5.62 6.02
C ASP A 57 -7.55 4.27 5.56
N LEU A 58 -6.67 3.66 6.35
CA LEU A 58 -6.15 2.31 6.09
C LEU A 58 -7.27 1.26 6.09
N LEU A 59 -8.20 1.34 7.05
CA LEU A 59 -9.36 0.44 7.11
C LEU A 59 -10.26 0.59 5.89
N LYS A 60 -10.55 1.83 5.47
CA LYS A 60 -11.34 2.10 4.26
C LYS A 60 -10.67 1.52 3.01
N ALA A 61 -9.35 1.68 2.89
CA ALA A 61 -8.59 1.12 1.78
C ALA A 61 -8.62 -0.41 1.75
N LYS A 62 -8.50 -1.07 2.92
CA LYS A 62 -8.66 -2.52 3.05
C LYS A 62 -10.05 -2.99 2.61
N ILE A 63 -11.10 -2.32 3.09
CA ILE A 63 -12.49 -2.64 2.70
C ILE A 63 -12.67 -2.51 1.19
N GLN A 64 -12.14 -1.43 0.60
CA GLN A 64 -12.19 -1.22 -0.84
C GLN A 64 -11.49 -2.34 -1.60
N TYR A 65 -10.26 -2.71 -1.19
CA TYR A 65 -9.52 -3.81 -1.79
C TYR A 65 -10.31 -5.12 -1.71
N LEU A 66 -10.84 -5.49 -0.53
CA LEU A 66 -11.61 -6.71 -0.37
C LEU A 66 -12.87 -6.72 -1.26
N ARG A 67 -13.53 -5.57 -1.40
CA ARG A 67 -14.71 -5.41 -2.25
C ARG A 67 -14.38 -5.59 -3.74
N THR A 68 -13.26 -5.05 -4.20
CA THR A 68 -12.92 -5.06 -5.63
C THR A 68 -12.07 -6.24 -6.07
N ARG A 69 -11.31 -6.88 -5.16
CA ARG A 69 -10.38 -7.98 -5.48
C ARG A 69 -11.07 -9.13 -6.22
N GLN A 70 -12.32 -9.44 -5.90
CA GLN A 70 -13.09 -10.51 -6.56
C GLN A 70 -13.28 -10.29 -8.08
N TYR A 71 -13.16 -9.05 -8.56
CA TYR A 71 -13.27 -8.72 -9.98
C TYR A 71 -11.92 -8.64 -10.70
N TRP A 72 -10.82 -8.83 -9.98
CA TRP A 72 -9.48 -8.78 -10.55
C TRP A 72 -9.20 -10.15 -11.13
N LYS A 73 -8.86 -10.21 -12.42
CA LYS A 73 -8.41 -11.46 -13.05
C LYS A 73 -7.20 -11.94 -12.26
N THR A 74 -7.37 -13.04 -11.56
CA THR A 74 -6.24 -13.81 -11.05
C THR A 74 -5.82 -14.66 -12.25
N GLU A 75 -4.54 -14.69 -12.61
CA GLU A 75 -4.01 -15.48 -13.75
C GLU A 75 -4.10 -17.00 -13.50
N GLU A 76 -5.20 -17.47 -12.91
CA GLU A 76 -5.45 -18.87 -12.54
C GLU A 76 -6.86 -19.37 -12.98
N ASP A 77 -7.56 -18.66 -13.87
CA ASP A 77 -8.74 -19.18 -14.62
C ASP A 77 -8.43 -19.32 -16.12
#